data_AF-A0A833A4G2-F1
#
_entry.id   AF-A0A833A4G2-F1
#
_cell.length_a   1.000
_cell.length_b   1.000
_cell.length_c   1.000
_cell.angle_alpha   90.00
_cell.angle_beta   90.00
_cell.angle_gamma   90.00
#
_symmetry.space_group_name_H-M   'P 1'
#
loop_
_entity.id
_entity.type
_entity.pdbx_description
1 polymer ?
#
loop_
_entity_poly.entity_id
_entity_poly.type
_entity_poly.pdbx_seq_one_letter_code
_entity_poly.pdbx_strand_id
1 'polypeptide(L)'
;IRTGLDAVKALALGADLVGFGLPALEKLAEEGPEGLKNYVEALKFSIKAGLALTGARRVEELWEKPVVVQGKLRELASLKGIKLEYYQSIRGFMHDRCV
;
A
#
# COMPACT_ATOMS: atom_id res chain seq x y z
N ILE A 1 9.18 1.05 -1.06
CA ILE A 1 8.41 -0.06 -0.45
C ILE A 1 9.41 -1.13 -0.05
N ARG A 2 9.47 -1.49 1.23
CA ARG A 2 10.42 -2.50 1.76
C ARG A 2 9.70 -3.65 2.45
N THR A 3 8.55 -3.37 3.05
CA THR A 3 7.76 -4.35 3.82
C THR A 3 6.33 -4.48 3.26
N GLY A 4 5.62 -5.53 3.67
CA GLY A 4 4.20 -5.68 3.34
C GLY A 4 3.32 -4.56 3.92
N LEU A 5 3.70 -4.00 5.08
CA LEU A 5 2.99 -2.85 5.66
C LEU A 5 3.17 -1.58 4.82
N ASP A 6 4.34 -1.37 4.22
CA ASP A 6 4.54 -0.26 3.28
C ASP A 6 3.61 -0.40 2.07
N ALA A 7 3.43 -1.63 1.58
CA ALA A 7 2.51 -1.91 0.48
C ALA A 7 1.06 -1.64 0.86
N VAL A 8 0.62 -2.08 2.04
CA VAL A 8 -0.74 -1.79 2.55
C VAL A 8 -0.96 -0.27 2.66
N LYS A 9 0.01 0.48 3.18
CA LYS A 9 -0.08 1.95 3.25
C LYS A 9 -0.15 2.59 1.86
N ALA A 10 0.68 2.13 0.92
CA ALA A 10 0.66 2.66 -0.45
C ALA A 10 -0.67 2.39 -1.14
N LEU A 11 -1.21 1.17 -1.02
CA LEU A 11 -2.54 0.82 -1.50
C LEU A 11 -3.59 1.71 -0.85
N ALA A 12 -3.61 1.85 0.49
CA ALA A 12 -4.59 2.70 1.18
C ALA A 12 -4.52 4.19 0.81
N LEU A 13 -3.36 4.66 0.33
CA LEU A 13 -3.17 6.01 -0.23
C LEU A 13 -3.62 6.12 -1.71
N GLY A 14 -4.31 5.11 -2.26
CA GLY A 14 -4.87 5.16 -3.60
C GLY A 14 -3.94 4.67 -4.71
N ALA A 15 -2.92 3.86 -4.40
CA ALA A 15 -2.17 3.16 -5.44
C ALA A 15 -2.95 1.94 -5.96
N ASP A 16 -2.92 1.71 -7.27
CA ASP A 16 -3.48 0.51 -7.90
C ASP A 16 -2.60 -0.72 -7.72
N LEU A 17 -1.27 -0.52 -7.73
CA LEU A 17 -0.26 -1.58 -7.66
C LEU A 17 0.95 -1.14 -6.85
N VAL A 18 1.68 -2.12 -6.30
CA VAL A 18 2.90 -1.89 -5.53
C VAL A 18 4.03 -2.78 -6.03
N GLY A 19 5.17 -2.18 -6.39
CA GLY A 19 6.35 -2.88 -6.87
C GLY A 19 7.45 -3.04 -5.82
N PHE A 20 8.16 -4.17 -5.88
CA PHE A 20 9.34 -4.48 -5.07
C PHE A 20 10.53 -4.70 -6.00
N GLY A 21 11.53 -3.81 -5.94
CA GLY A 21 12.74 -3.88 -6.76
C GLY A 21 13.91 -4.43 -5.95
N LEU A 22 14.70 -3.52 -5.35
CA LEU A 22 15.92 -3.85 -4.61
C LEU A 22 15.74 -4.98 -3.57
N PRO A 23 14.72 -4.98 -2.68
CA PRO A 23 14.58 -6.04 -1.68
C PRO A 23 14.37 -7.44 -2.28
N ALA A 24 13.70 -7.53 -3.44
CA ALA A 24 13.51 -8.80 -4.13
C ALA A 24 14.82 -9.27 -4.78
N LEU A 25 15.59 -8.34 -5.35
CA LEU A 25 16.90 -8.63 -5.95
C LEU A 25 17.93 -9.06 -4.90
N GLU A 26 17.96 -8.40 -3.73
CA GLU A 26 18.81 -8.78 -2.60
C GLU A 26 18.49 -10.21 -2.14
N LYS A 27 17.20 -10.53 -1.97
CA LYS A 27 16.79 -11.89 -1.57
C LYS A 27 17.15 -12.95 -2.61
N LEU A 28 17.00 -12.63 -3.89
CA LEU A 28 17.43 -13.51 -4.97
C LEU A 28 18.95 -13.72 -4.98
N ALA A 29 19.73 -12.66 -4.75
CA ALA A 29 21.19 -12.71 -4.78
C ALA A 29 21.77 -13.47 -3.57
N GLU A 30 21.20 -13.28 -2.38
CA GLU A 30 21.71 -13.86 -1.13
C GLU A 30 21.21 -15.30 -0.90
N GLU A 31 19.95 -15.57 -1.22
CA GLU A 31 19.25 -16.81 -0.83
C GLU A 31 18.73 -17.61 -2.05
N GLY A 32 19.02 -17.14 -3.26
CA GLY A 32 18.60 -17.80 -4.49
C GLY A 32 17.08 -17.76 -4.74
N PRO A 33 16.59 -18.56 -5.70
CA PRO A 33 15.17 -18.59 -6.07
C PRO A 33 14.23 -18.95 -4.91
N GLU A 34 14.64 -19.85 -4.01
CA GLU A 34 13.80 -20.24 -2.87
C GLU A 34 13.69 -19.12 -1.84
N GLY A 35 14.77 -18.36 -1.60
CA GLY A 35 14.72 -17.16 -0.76
C GLY A 35 13.81 -16.08 -1.32
N LEU A 36 13.86 -15.83 -2.63
CA LEU A 36 12.92 -14.92 -3.29
C LEU A 36 11.45 -15.38 -3.12
N LYS A 37 11.20 -16.69 -3.29
CA LYS A 37 9.86 -17.27 -3.10
C LYS A 37 9.38 -17.10 -1.65
N ASN A 38 10.23 -17.38 -0.66
CA ASN A 38 9.91 -17.18 0.75
C ASN A 38 9.65 -15.71 1.08
N TYR A 39 10.42 -14.80 0.49
CA TYR A 39 10.20 -13.36 0.61
C TYR A 39 8.81 -12.95 0.08
N VAL A 40 8.43 -13.45 -1.10
CA VAL A 40 7.10 -13.19 -1.69
C VAL A 40 5.98 -13.74 -0.81
N GLU A 41 6.12 -14.94 -0.25
CA GLU A 41 5.12 -15.51 0.66
C GLU A 41 5.01 -14.70 1.98
N ALA A 42 6.13 -14.24 2.53
CA ALA A 42 6.14 -13.36 3.71
C ALA A 42 5.46 -12.01 3.43
N LEU A 43 5.65 -11.44 2.24
CA LEU A 43 4.94 -10.24 1.79
C LEU A 43 3.43 -10.49 1.71
N LYS A 44 3.00 -11.59 1.07
CA LYS A 44 1.58 -11.97 0.98
C LYS A 44 0.95 -12.11 2.36
N PHE A 45 1.63 -12.77 3.29
CA PHE A 45 1.16 -12.93 4.67
C PHE A 45 0.99 -11.57 5.37
N SER A 46 2.00 -10.70 5.26
CA SER A 46 1.99 -9.36 5.87
C SER A 46 0.87 -8.48 5.31
N ILE A 47 0.61 -8.56 4.01
CA ILE A 47 -0.49 -7.82 3.36
C ILE A 47 -1.84 -8.35 3.85
N LYS A 48 -2.03 -9.67 3.91
CA LYS A 48 -3.25 -10.29 4.46
C LYS A 48 -3.50 -9.89 5.91
N ALA A 49 -2.45 -9.83 6.72
CA ALA A 49 -2.54 -9.33 8.10
C ALA A 49 -2.99 -7.86 8.13
N GLY A 50 -2.43 -7.00 7.28
CA GLY A 50 -2.88 -5.60 7.17
C GLY A 50 -4.34 -5.45 6.75
N LEU A 51 -4.81 -6.27 5.80
CA LEU A 51 -6.22 -6.34 5.41
C LEU A 51 -7.11 -6.73 6.59
N ALA A 52 -6.76 -7.81 7.31
CA ALA A 52 -7.51 -8.26 8.48
C ALA A 52 -7.59 -7.19 9.58
N LEU A 53 -6.47 -6.52 9.88
CA LEU A 53 -6.39 -5.49 10.92
C LEU A 53 -7.14 -4.20 10.57
N THR A 54 -7.36 -3.95 9.28
CA THR A 54 -8.13 -2.78 8.80
C THR A 54 -9.59 -3.12 8.46
N GLY A 55 -10.00 -4.38 8.68
CA GLY A 55 -11.34 -4.86 8.33
C GLY A 55 -11.63 -4.81 6.83
N ALA A 56 -10.61 -4.94 5.99
CA ALA A 56 -10.73 -5.05 4.54
C ALA A 56 -10.69 -6.54 4.15
N ARG A 57 -11.61 -6.97 3.28
CA ARG A 57 -11.65 -8.34 2.75
C ARG A 57 -10.82 -8.52 1.49
N ARG A 58 -10.59 -7.43 0.76
CA ARG A 58 -9.87 -7.36 -0.51
C ARG A 58 -9.08 -6.06 -0.61
N VAL A 59 -8.08 -6.01 -1.48
CA VAL A 59 -7.13 -4.88 -1.53
C VAL A 59 -7.79 -3.57 -1.95
N GLU A 60 -8.82 -3.64 -2.78
CA GLU A 60 -9.60 -2.50 -3.28
C GLU A 60 -10.36 -1.81 -2.14
N GLU A 61 -10.81 -2.58 -1.13
CA GLU A 61 -11.48 -2.03 0.05
C GLU A 61 -10.53 -1.14 0.90
N LEU A 62 -9.20 -1.23 0.71
CA LEU A 62 -8.24 -0.35 1.41
C LEU A 62 -8.37 1.12 1.01
N TRP A 63 -8.84 1.41 -0.21
CA TRP A 63 -9.00 2.79 -0.66
C TRP A 63 -10.08 3.54 0.11
N GLU A 64 -11.09 2.82 0.60
CA GLU A 64 -12.18 3.37 1.40
C GLU A 64 -11.85 3.45 2.89
N LYS A 65 -10.86 2.66 3.36
CA LYS A 65 -10.50 2.65 4.79
C LYS A 65 -9.92 3.99 5.23
N PRO A 66 -10.34 4.55 6.37
CA PRO A 66 -9.84 5.84 6.85
C PRO A 66 -8.32 5.82 7.01
N VAL A 67 -7.65 6.87 6.52
CA VAL A 67 -6.20 7.05 6.67
C VAL A 67 -5.91 8.38 7.34
N VAL A 68 -4.86 8.38 8.15
CA VAL A 68 -4.43 9.57 8.89
C VAL A 68 -3.08 10.03 8.33
N VAL A 69 -3.08 11.20 7.69
CA VAL A 69 -1.87 11.82 7.12
C VAL A 69 -1.34 12.88 8.08
N GLN A 70 -0.08 12.75 8.49
CA GLN A 70 0.53 13.60 9.52
C GLN A 70 1.96 14.03 9.17
N GLY A 71 2.49 14.99 9.92
CA GLY A 71 3.86 15.49 9.81
C GLY A 71 4.19 16.10 8.45
N LYS A 72 5.42 15.87 7.99
CA LYS A 72 5.97 16.41 6.73
C LYS A 72 5.09 16.13 5.51
N LEU A 73 4.45 14.96 5.44
CA LEU A 73 3.59 14.61 4.31
C LEU A 73 2.32 15.48 4.27
N ARG A 74 1.72 15.77 5.43
CA ARG A 74 0.58 16.69 5.54
C ARG A 74 0.97 18.11 5.13
N GLU A 75 2.10 18.59 5.63
CA GLU A 75 2.63 19.92 5.28
C GLU A 75 2.86 20.04 3.77
N LEU A 76 3.50 19.03 3.16
CA LEU A 76 3.74 18.99 1.73
C LEU A 76 2.43 18.94 0.92
N ALA A 77 1.44 18.15 1.36
CA ALA A 77 0.13 18.08 0.71
C ALA A 77 -0.56 19.45 0.72
N SER A 78 -0.56 20.14 1.86
CA SER A 78 -1.11 21.49 1.99
C SER A 78 -0.42 22.49 1.07
N LEU A 79 0.93 22.49 1.03
CA LEU A 79 1.71 23.37 0.16
C LEU A 79 1.49 23.11 -1.33
N LYS A 80 1.18 21.86 -1.70
CA LYS A 80 0.83 21.46 -3.07
C LYS A 80 -0.64 21.72 -3.43
N GLY A 81 -1.43 22.29 -2.53
CA GLY A 81 -2.86 22.56 -2.75
C GLY A 81 -3.74 21.31 -2.69
N ILE A 82 -3.26 20.20 -2.11
CA ILE A 82 -4.03 18.97 -1.94
C ILE A 82 -4.87 19.12 -0.67
N LYS A 83 -6.17 19.36 -0.84
CA LYS A 83 -7.14 19.36 0.27
C LYS A 83 -7.36 17.93 0.74
N LEU A 84 -6.93 17.60 1.95
CA LEU A 84 -6.94 16.23 2.47
C LEU A 84 -8.36 15.68 2.65
N GLU A 85 -9.32 16.53 2.97
CA GLU A 85 -10.74 16.15 3.10
C GLU A 85 -11.31 15.70 1.75
N TYR A 86 -10.98 16.44 0.68
CA TYR A 86 -11.39 16.11 -0.68
C TYR A 86 -10.62 14.88 -1.22
N TYR A 87 -9.32 14.81 -0.97
CA TYR A 87 -8.51 13.65 -1.36
C TYR A 87 -9.04 12.34 -0.74
N GLN A 88 -9.46 12.38 0.53
CA GLN A 88 -10.04 11.23 1.21
C GLN A 88 -11.36 10.76 0.60
N SER A 89 -12.16 11.66 0.01
CA SER A 89 -13.41 11.27 -0.66
C SER A 89 -13.16 10.65 -2.03
N ILE A 90 -12.20 11.15 -2.81
CA ILE A 90 -12.01 10.68 -4.20
C ILE A 90 -11.28 9.35 -4.32
N ARG A 91 -10.44 8.97 -3.34
CA ARG A 91 -9.60 7.76 -3.45
C ARG A 91 -10.39 6.45 -3.51
N GLY A 92 -11.56 6.37 -2.89
CA GLY A 92 -12.46 5.21 -3.00
C GLY A 92 -13.34 5.24 -4.26
N PHE A 93 -13.69 6.45 -4.73
CA PHE A 93 -14.64 6.65 -5.82
C PHE A 93 -14.14 6.23 -7.22
N MET A 94 -12.83 6.10 -7.43
CA MET A 94 -12.30 5.84 -8.78
C MET A 94 -12.51 4.41 -9.26
N HIS A 95 -12.80 3.43 -8.40
CA HIS A 95 -12.91 2.03 -8.83
C HIS A 95 -14.32 1.60 -9.26
N ASP A 96 -15.37 2.28 -8.81
CA ASP A 96 -16.77 2.02 -9.22
C ASP A 96 -17.04 2.37 -10.70
N ARG A 97 -16.08 2.96 -11.43
CA ARG A 97 -16.24 3.36 -12.84
C ARG A 97 -15.45 2.54 -13.86
N CYS A 98 -14.69 1.53 -13.43
CA CYS A 98 -13.77 0.79 -14.30
C CYS A 98 -14.02 -0.74 -14.35
N VAL A 99 -15.08 -1.25 -13.74
CA VAL A 99 -15.46 -2.67 -13.80
C VAL A 99 -16.87 -2.84 -14.33
#